data_AF-A0A955DI71-F1
#
_entry.id   AF-A0A955DI71-F1
#
_cell.length_a   1.000
_cell.length_b   1.000
_cell.length_c   1.000
_cell.angle_alpha   90.00
_cell.angle_beta   90.00
_cell.angle_gamma   90.00
#
_symmetry.space_group_name_H-M   'P 1'
#
loop_
_entity.id
_entity.type
_entity.pdbx_description
1 polymer ?
#
loop_
_entity_poly.entity_id
_entity_poly.type
_entity_poly.pdbx_seq_one_letter_code
_entity_poly.pdbx_strand_id
1 'polypeptide(L)'
;MRSTSTMTAISAAAAIAGVLTFAALARQQQQMPNGAQQPDLGKMLVDGLKNTNGCLGVDRCQWADSGRLTICAWFEDKAAVVRWFDSPAHVQLMRALGDDPAKHEPLADVSDDVPVMVMATMTVGKGQPLGPFPASQFSVELYTPLPGGAAINGRLAPNDFKIPHFNTYKPDTEGGQGKGQPDSGDRR
;
A
#
# COMPACT_ATOMS: atom_id res chain seq x y z
N MET A 1 39.66 -74.40 -6.53
CA MET A 1 39.95 -72.96 -6.66
C MET A 1 39.05 -72.19 -5.71
N ARG A 2 39.61 -71.14 -5.11
CA ARG A 2 39.05 -70.13 -4.18
C ARG A 2 37.58 -69.78 -4.52
N SER A 3 36.67 -69.40 -3.62
CA SER A 3 36.81 -68.76 -2.31
C SER A 3 35.50 -68.89 -1.53
N THR A 4 35.65 -69.01 -0.21
CA THR A 4 34.68 -68.80 0.87
C THR A 4 34.02 -67.41 0.84
N SER A 5 32.72 -67.33 1.19
CA SER A 5 32.20 -66.74 2.44
C SER A 5 30.67 -67.01 2.55
N THR A 6 30.13 -67.77 3.53
CA THR A 6 29.71 -67.38 4.90
C THR A 6 28.92 -66.06 4.96
N MET A 7 27.78 -65.88 5.65
CA MET A 7 27.03 -66.69 6.62
C MET A 7 25.67 -66.01 6.92
N THR A 8 24.64 -66.80 7.24
CA THR A 8 23.50 -66.58 8.19
C THR A 8 22.73 -65.25 8.20
N ALA A 9 21.43 -65.16 7.89
CA ALA A 9 20.22 -65.84 8.40
C ALA A 9 19.56 -65.17 9.63
N ILE A 10 18.22 -65.35 9.72
CA ILE A 10 17.30 -65.13 10.86
C ILE A 10 16.77 -63.68 10.95
N SER A 11 15.49 -63.35 11.18
CA SER A 11 14.17 -63.98 11.09
C SER A 11 13.14 -62.85 11.30
N ALA A 12 11.88 -63.15 10.97
CA ALA A 12 10.70 -62.30 11.07
C ALA A 12 10.47 -61.63 12.44
N ALA A 13 9.82 -60.46 12.44
CA ALA A 13 8.98 -60.02 13.55
C ALA A 13 7.89 -59.05 13.08
N ALA A 14 6.68 -59.28 13.57
CA ALA A 14 5.43 -58.65 13.24
C ALA A 14 5.36 -57.15 13.61
N ALA A 15 4.70 -56.35 12.77
CA ALA A 15 4.34 -54.98 13.09
C ALA A 15 2.96 -54.93 13.76
N ILE A 16 2.96 -54.36 14.95
CA ILE A 16 1.89 -54.26 15.93
C ILE A 16 0.89 -53.15 15.56
N ALA A 17 -0.37 -53.47 15.84
CA ALA A 17 -1.54 -52.65 16.16
C ALA A 17 -1.48 -51.11 16.00
N GLY A 18 -2.55 -50.59 15.40
CA GLY A 18 -2.82 -49.16 15.28
C GLY A 18 -3.20 -48.47 16.59
N VAL A 19 -2.87 -47.19 16.66
CA VAL A 19 -3.50 -46.17 17.50
C VAL A 19 -3.44 -44.82 16.75
N LEU A 20 -4.62 -44.28 16.46
CA LEU A 20 -4.98 -42.85 16.37
C LEU A 20 -3.94 -41.86 15.84
N THR A 21 -4.20 -41.27 14.66
CA THR A 21 -4.08 -39.81 14.47
C THR A 21 -4.92 -39.36 13.27
N PHE A 22 -6.18 -39.01 13.51
CA PHE A 22 -7.01 -38.24 12.57
C PHE A 22 -6.53 -36.79 12.35
N ALA A 23 -5.38 -36.40 12.89
CA ALA A 23 -4.83 -35.04 12.81
C ALA A 23 -4.01 -34.76 11.53
N ALA A 24 -3.79 -35.76 10.67
CA ALA A 24 -3.01 -35.59 9.44
C ALA A 24 -3.84 -35.05 8.25
N LEU A 25 -5.15 -35.27 8.22
CA LEU A 25 -5.99 -34.78 7.11
C LEU A 25 -6.32 -33.28 7.20
N ALA A 26 -6.21 -32.66 8.38
CA ALA A 26 -6.44 -31.21 8.54
C ALA A 26 -5.21 -30.36 8.17
N ARG A 27 -4.01 -30.96 8.04
CA ARG A 27 -2.79 -30.26 7.57
C ARG A 27 -2.56 -30.36 6.08
N GLN A 28 -3.35 -31.15 5.36
CA GLN A 28 -3.22 -31.31 3.91
C GLN A 28 -4.02 -30.27 3.11
N GLN A 29 -4.62 -29.28 3.78
CA GLN A 29 -5.43 -28.24 3.14
C GLN A 29 -4.69 -26.90 2.92
N GLN A 30 -3.39 -26.83 3.17
CA GLN A 30 -2.58 -25.62 2.89
C GLN A 30 -1.28 -25.92 2.14
N GLN A 31 -1.36 -26.66 1.05
CA GLN A 31 -0.35 -26.55 0.01
C GLN A 31 -1.02 -26.72 -1.35
N MET A 32 -1.46 -25.59 -1.91
CA MET A 32 -1.74 -25.56 -3.34
C MET A 32 -0.41 -25.72 -4.08
N PRO A 33 -0.29 -26.69 -5.00
CA PRO A 33 0.88 -26.87 -5.82
C PRO A 33 0.83 -25.84 -6.95
N ASN A 34 1.57 -24.75 -6.79
CA ASN A 34 2.34 -24.04 -7.82
C ASN A 34 2.77 -22.70 -7.22
N GLY A 35 4.07 -22.39 -7.28
CA GLY A 35 4.66 -21.11 -6.90
C GLY A 35 4.25 -19.94 -7.79
N ALA A 36 2.99 -19.89 -8.23
CA ALA A 36 2.39 -18.67 -8.74
C ALA A 36 2.22 -17.73 -7.55
N GLN A 37 3.14 -16.78 -7.43
CA GLN A 37 3.01 -15.66 -6.50
C GLN A 37 1.62 -15.06 -6.72
N GLN A 38 0.76 -15.13 -5.70
CA GLN A 38 -0.52 -14.43 -5.75
C GLN A 38 -0.20 -12.95 -6.03
N PRO A 39 -0.90 -12.28 -6.96
CA PRO A 39 -0.57 -10.91 -7.32
C PRO A 39 -0.50 -10.05 -6.07
N ASP A 40 0.63 -9.38 -5.83
CA ASP A 40 0.74 -8.41 -4.74
C ASP A 40 -0.13 -7.21 -5.10
N LEU A 41 -1.39 -7.28 -4.67
CA LEU A 41 -2.39 -6.26 -4.88
C LEU A 41 -1.91 -4.89 -4.37
N GLY A 42 -1.19 -4.85 -3.26
CA GLY A 42 -0.61 -3.62 -2.74
C GLY A 42 0.43 -3.03 -3.69
N LYS A 43 1.30 -3.87 -4.27
CA LYS A 43 2.24 -3.44 -5.32
C LYS A 43 1.51 -2.96 -6.58
N MET A 44 0.49 -3.69 -7.04
CA MET A 44 -0.28 -3.30 -8.23
C MET A 44 -0.96 -1.94 -8.06
N LEU A 45 -1.55 -1.67 -6.90
CA LEU A 45 -2.17 -0.38 -6.60
C LEU A 45 -1.14 0.75 -6.61
N VAL A 46 0.03 0.54 -5.98
CA VAL A 46 1.12 1.52 -5.98
C VAL A 46 1.68 1.75 -7.38
N ASP A 47 1.91 0.69 -8.15
CA ASP A 47 2.41 0.80 -9.53
C ASP A 47 1.40 1.56 -10.42
N GLY A 48 0.10 1.29 -10.27
CA GLY A 48 -0.96 2.00 -11.00
C GLY A 48 -0.97 3.51 -10.71
N LEU A 49 -0.75 3.90 -9.45
CA LEU A 49 -0.61 5.31 -9.07
C LEU A 49 0.67 5.92 -9.66
N LYS A 50 1.82 5.28 -9.45
CA LYS A 50 3.13 5.78 -9.93
C LYS A 50 3.20 5.95 -11.44
N ASN A 51 2.51 5.10 -12.20
CA ASN A 51 2.50 5.14 -13.66
C ASN A 51 1.55 6.20 -14.23
N THR A 52 0.79 6.90 -13.39
CA THR A 52 -0.06 8.00 -13.84
C THR A 52 0.79 9.24 -14.10
N ASN A 53 0.74 9.77 -15.32
CA ASN A 53 1.38 11.04 -15.64
C ASN A 53 0.84 12.16 -14.73
N GLY A 54 1.73 12.90 -14.07
CA GLY A 54 1.40 13.92 -13.05
C GLY A 54 1.33 13.39 -11.62
N CYS A 55 1.60 12.10 -11.38
CA CYS A 55 1.86 11.58 -10.04
C CYS A 55 3.28 11.98 -9.61
N LEU A 56 3.38 12.76 -8.54
CA LEU A 56 4.62 13.31 -8.00
C LEU A 56 5.31 12.38 -7.00
N GLY A 57 4.59 11.39 -6.47
CA GLY A 57 5.12 10.44 -5.50
C GLY A 57 4.04 9.54 -4.92
N VAL A 58 4.45 8.40 -4.39
CA VAL A 58 3.57 7.44 -3.71
C VAL A 58 4.31 6.82 -2.54
N ASP A 59 3.73 6.94 -1.36
CA ASP A 59 4.20 6.30 -0.13
C ASP A 59 3.17 5.32 0.42
N ARG A 60 3.66 4.34 1.18
CA ARG A 60 2.84 3.38 1.92
C ARG A 60 3.12 3.57 3.40
N CYS A 61 2.06 3.64 4.20
CA CYS A 61 2.17 3.65 5.65
C CYS A 61 1.17 2.67 6.27
N GLN A 62 1.42 2.33 7.53
CA GLN A 62 0.46 1.63 8.37
C GLN A 62 0.18 2.52 9.58
N TRP A 63 -1.09 2.77 9.85
CA TRP A 63 -1.50 3.54 11.03
C TRP A 63 -1.25 2.70 12.28
N ALA A 64 -0.45 3.20 13.21
CA ALA A 64 -0.02 2.45 14.40
C ALA A 64 -1.20 1.91 15.22
N ASP A 65 -2.20 2.75 15.51
CA ASP A 65 -3.30 2.37 16.42
C ASP A 65 -4.33 1.46 15.75
N SER A 66 -4.68 1.73 14.49
CA SER A 66 -5.73 0.97 13.78
C SER A 66 -5.19 -0.23 13.01
N GLY A 67 -3.89 -0.23 12.68
CA GLY A 67 -3.24 -1.21 11.81
C GLY A 67 -3.65 -1.11 10.33
N ARG A 68 -4.45 -0.09 9.95
CA ARG A 68 -4.90 0.12 8.58
C ARG A 68 -3.71 0.43 7.68
N LEU A 69 -3.69 -0.18 6.51
CA LEU A 69 -2.70 0.10 5.47
C LEU A 69 -3.20 1.27 4.62
N THR A 70 -2.36 2.27 4.41
CA THR A 70 -2.70 3.43 3.59
C THR A 70 -1.62 3.65 2.54
N ILE A 71 -2.08 3.96 1.33
CA ILE A 71 -1.25 4.47 0.24
C ILE A 71 -1.57 5.96 0.10
N CYS A 72 -0.56 6.81 0.21
CA CYS A 72 -0.65 8.22 -0.09
C CYS A 72 -0.03 8.46 -1.46
N ALA A 73 -0.76 9.09 -2.38
CA ALA A 73 -0.25 9.50 -3.68
C ALA A 73 -0.47 10.99 -3.88
N TRP A 74 0.55 11.68 -4.38
CA TRP A 74 0.50 13.12 -4.63
C TRP A 74 0.43 13.38 -6.12
N PHE A 75 -0.51 14.22 -6.54
CA PHE A 75 -0.73 14.60 -7.93
C PHE A 75 -0.54 16.10 -8.09
N GLU A 76 0.01 16.50 -9.23
CA GLU A 76 0.32 17.90 -9.53
C GLU A 76 -0.92 18.78 -9.66
N ASP A 77 -2.02 18.22 -10.18
CA ASP A 77 -3.27 18.93 -10.46
C ASP A 77 -4.48 17.97 -10.49
N LYS A 78 -5.68 18.53 -10.69
CA LYS A 78 -6.92 17.74 -10.86
C LYS A 78 -6.86 16.83 -12.07
N ALA A 79 -6.30 17.29 -13.19
CA ALA A 79 -6.25 16.52 -14.43
C ALA A 79 -5.44 15.22 -14.27
N ALA A 80 -4.37 15.24 -13.46
CA ALA A 80 -3.58 14.07 -13.12
C ALA A 80 -4.38 13.05 -12.30
N VAL A 81 -5.22 13.51 -11.40
CA VAL A 81 -6.14 12.62 -10.66
C VAL A 81 -7.19 12.04 -11.60
N VAL A 82 -7.78 12.84 -12.49
CA VAL A 82 -8.76 12.34 -13.47
C VAL A 82 -8.14 11.28 -14.39
N ARG A 83 -6.89 11.48 -14.86
CA ARG A 83 -6.14 10.45 -15.59
C ARG A 83 -6.00 9.14 -14.82
N TRP A 84 -5.79 9.20 -13.50
CA TRP A 84 -5.78 8.01 -12.64
C TRP A 84 -7.17 7.39 -12.50
N PHE A 85 -8.22 8.19 -12.31
CA PHE A 85 -9.61 7.71 -12.22
C PHE A 85 -10.02 6.92 -13.46
N ASP A 86 -9.62 7.41 -14.63
CA ASP A 86 -9.90 6.81 -15.93
C ASP A 86 -8.94 5.67 -16.29
N SER A 87 -7.92 5.41 -15.46
CA SER A 87 -6.96 4.36 -15.73
C SER A 87 -7.61 2.96 -15.67
N PRO A 88 -7.18 1.99 -16.50
CA PRO A 88 -7.72 0.64 -16.47
C PRO A 88 -7.66 -0.01 -15.08
N ALA A 89 -6.60 0.28 -14.31
CA ALA A 89 -6.40 -0.27 -12.97
C ALA A 89 -7.47 0.24 -11.98
N HIS A 90 -7.75 1.55 -11.99
CA HIS A 90 -8.78 2.12 -11.11
C HIS A 90 -10.19 1.68 -11.52
N VAL A 91 -10.51 1.74 -12.82
CA VAL A 91 -11.81 1.29 -13.34
C VAL A 91 -12.08 -0.18 -13.01
N GLN A 92 -11.06 -1.05 -13.15
CA GLN A 92 -11.19 -2.46 -12.80
C GLN A 92 -11.41 -2.67 -11.30
N LEU A 93 -10.71 -1.91 -10.45
CA LEU A 93 -10.89 -1.97 -9.00
C LEU A 93 -12.30 -1.56 -8.58
N MET A 94 -12.80 -0.42 -9.08
CA MET A 94 -14.13 0.08 -8.72
C MET A 94 -15.23 -0.90 -9.16
N ARG A 95 -15.12 -1.46 -10.37
CA ARG A 95 -16.03 -2.52 -10.85
C ARG A 95 -15.97 -3.78 -9.96
N ALA A 96 -14.79 -4.18 -9.51
CA ALA A 96 -14.64 -5.34 -8.63
C ALA A 96 -15.26 -5.11 -7.23
N LEU A 97 -15.35 -3.85 -6.80
CA LEU A 97 -16.03 -3.42 -5.58
C LEU A 97 -17.53 -3.15 -5.79
N GLY A 98 -18.05 -3.36 -7.00
CA GLY A 98 -19.47 -3.20 -7.33
C GLY A 98 -19.91 -1.76 -7.62
N ASP A 99 -18.96 -0.85 -7.86
CA ASP A 99 -19.25 0.53 -8.25
C ASP A 99 -19.21 0.73 -9.77
N ASP A 100 -19.97 1.72 -10.25
CA ASP A 100 -19.92 2.18 -11.64
C ASP A 100 -19.10 3.48 -11.73
N PRO A 101 -17.83 3.42 -12.19
CA PRO A 101 -16.97 4.60 -12.24
C PRO A 101 -17.48 5.68 -13.22
N ALA A 102 -18.41 5.37 -14.12
CA ALA A 102 -19.00 6.34 -15.03
C ALA A 102 -20.24 7.07 -14.45
N LYS A 103 -20.67 6.71 -13.24
CA LYS A 103 -21.91 7.24 -12.64
C LYS A 103 -21.84 8.73 -12.31
N HIS A 104 -20.65 9.23 -11.98
CA HIS A 104 -20.41 10.62 -11.59
C HIS A 104 -19.09 11.12 -12.19
N GLU A 105 -19.04 12.42 -12.52
CA GLU A 105 -17.80 13.06 -12.93
C GLU A 105 -16.86 13.21 -11.72
N PRO A 106 -15.64 12.65 -11.76
CA PRO A 106 -14.68 12.81 -10.68
C PRO A 106 -14.26 14.27 -10.50
N LEU A 107 -14.19 14.73 -9.25
CA LEU A 107 -13.70 16.07 -8.88
C LEU A 107 -14.45 17.25 -9.57
N ALA A 108 -15.73 17.10 -9.89
CA ALA A 108 -16.52 18.12 -10.61
C ALA A 108 -16.45 19.52 -9.96
N ASP A 109 -16.43 19.60 -8.63
CA ASP A 109 -16.43 20.85 -7.87
C ASP A 109 -15.03 21.34 -7.47
N VAL A 110 -13.96 20.69 -7.96
CA VAL A 110 -12.57 21.03 -7.62
C VAL A 110 -11.98 21.89 -8.75
N SER A 111 -11.25 22.95 -8.36
CA SER A 111 -10.49 23.80 -9.28
C SER A 111 -9.42 23.00 -10.02
N ASP A 112 -9.10 23.37 -11.26
CA ASP A 112 -8.21 22.58 -12.10
C ASP A 112 -6.74 22.65 -11.65
N ASP A 113 -6.26 23.82 -11.24
CA ASP A 113 -4.83 24.07 -10.94
C ASP A 113 -4.42 23.78 -9.47
N VAL A 114 -5.21 22.98 -8.74
CA VAL A 114 -4.88 22.65 -7.34
C VAL A 114 -4.24 21.27 -7.24
N PRO A 115 -3.15 21.13 -6.47
CA PRO A 115 -2.54 19.82 -6.24
C PRO A 115 -3.44 18.99 -5.32
N VAL A 116 -3.45 17.68 -5.54
CA VAL A 116 -4.33 16.75 -4.85
C VAL A 116 -3.54 15.57 -4.29
N MET A 117 -3.73 15.28 -3.01
CA MET A 117 -3.28 14.06 -2.37
C MET A 117 -4.44 13.07 -2.32
N VAL A 118 -4.21 11.86 -2.83
CA VAL A 118 -5.12 10.72 -2.70
C VAL A 118 -4.64 9.84 -1.56
N MET A 119 -5.55 9.44 -0.67
CA MET A 119 -5.32 8.44 0.37
C MET A 119 -6.21 7.23 0.12
N ALA A 120 -5.60 6.11 -0.28
CA ALA A 120 -6.28 4.83 -0.40
C ALA A 120 -6.00 3.98 0.85
N THR A 121 -7.02 3.76 1.69
CA THR A 121 -6.87 3.09 3.00
C THR A 121 -7.66 1.79 3.05
N MET A 122 -7.06 0.74 3.61
CA MET A 122 -7.69 -0.57 3.73
C MET A 122 -7.42 -1.27 5.05
N THR A 123 -8.37 -2.10 5.46
CA THR A 123 -8.25 -3.00 6.62
C THR A 123 -8.12 -4.44 6.16
N VAL A 124 -6.96 -5.07 6.36
CA VAL A 124 -6.66 -6.45 5.95
C VAL A 124 -6.71 -7.38 7.17
N GLY A 125 -7.20 -8.60 7.00
CA GLY A 125 -7.12 -9.66 8.01
C GLY A 125 -8.09 -9.56 9.20
N LYS A 126 -8.98 -8.57 9.22
CA LYS A 126 -10.06 -8.43 10.21
C LYS A 126 -11.39 -8.31 9.47
N GLY A 127 -12.46 -8.96 9.92
CA GLY A 127 -13.79 -8.84 9.30
C GLY A 127 -13.98 -9.63 8.00
N GLN A 128 -15.16 -9.49 7.38
CA GLN A 128 -15.49 -10.16 6.11
C GLN A 128 -14.86 -9.41 4.92
N PRO A 129 -14.21 -10.11 3.97
CA PRO A 129 -13.66 -9.48 2.76
C PRO A 129 -14.71 -8.80 1.87
N LEU A 130 -14.29 -7.77 1.14
CA LEU A 130 -15.08 -7.07 0.13
C LEU A 130 -15.07 -7.87 -1.19
N GLY A 131 -15.92 -8.90 -1.26
CA GLY A 131 -15.99 -9.77 -2.43
C GLY A 131 -14.63 -10.43 -2.72
N PRO A 132 -14.04 -10.26 -3.92
CA PRO A 132 -12.72 -10.81 -4.25
C PRO A 132 -11.55 -10.01 -3.65
N PHE A 133 -11.81 -8.83 -3.07
CA PHE A 133 -10.78 -7.95 -2.52
C PHE A 133 -10.45 -8.36 -1.06
N PRO A 134 -9.19 -8.68 -0.72
CA PRO A 134 -8.79 -9.25 0.56
C PRO A 134 -8.73 -8.22 1.71
N ALA A 135 -9.62 -7.23 1.71
CA ALA A 135 -9.79 -6.27 2.78
C ALA A 135 -11.26 -6.22 3.17
N SER A 136 -11.56 -5.95 4.44
CA SER A 136 -12.93 -5.76 4.93
C SER A 136 -13.42 -4.32 4.87
N GLN A 137 -12.49 -3.40 4.58
CA GLN A 137 -12.75 -2.00 4.38
C GLN A 137 -11.77 -1.47 3.33
N PHE A 138 -12.26 -0.59 2.47
CA PHE A 138 -11.49 0.16 1.50
C PHE A 138 -12.07 1.58 1.42
N SER A 139 -11.23 2.61 1.40
CA SER A 139 -11.62 4.00 1.16
C SER A 139 -10.62 4.66 0.22
N VAL A 140 -11.12 5.57 -0.61
CA VAL A 140 -10.33 6.50 -1.42
C VAL A 140 -10.80 7.89 -1.06
N GLU A 141 -9.90 8.69 -0.50
CA GLU A 141 -10.18 10.05 -0.04
C GLU A 141 -9.21 11.02 -0.70
N LEU A 142 -9.69 12.21 -1.05
CA LEU A 142 -8.94 13.20 -1.81
C LEU A 142 -8.84 14.50 -1.02
N TYR A 143 -7.63 15.06 -0.97
CA TYR A 143 -7.29 16.23 -0.16
C TYR A 143 -6.48 17.23 -0.97
N THR A 144 -6.85 18.50 -0.94
CA THR A 144 -5.99 19.59 -1.43
C THR A 144 -5.34 20.30 -0.24
N PRO A 145 -4.07 20.74 -0.32
CA PRO A 145 -3.43 21.40 0.79
C PRO A 145 -4.01 22.80 0.99
N LEU A 146 -4.29 23.14 2.25
CA LEU A 146 -4.60 24.52 2.61
C LEU A 146 -3.33 25.38 2.64
N PRO A 147 -3.45 26.71 2.41
CA PRO A 147 -2.31 27.61 2.52
C PRO A 147 -1.75 27.70 3.96
N GLY A 148 -0.44 27.96 4.08
CA GLY A 148 0.19 28.34 5.35
C GLY A 148 0.80 27.20 6.18
N GLY A 149 0.99 26.02 5.59
CA GLY A 149 1.68 24.90 6.26
C GLY A 149 3.17 25.18 6.53
N ALA A 150 3.82 24.33 7.31
CA ALA A 150 5.25 24.43 7.56
C ALA A 150 5.97 23.09 7.73
N ALA A 151 7.29 23.13 7.62
CA ALA A 151 8.19 22.00 7.76
C ALA A 151 9.48 22.38 8.49
N ILE A 152 10.04 21.43 9.25
CA ILE A 152 11.39 21.51 9.84
C ILE A 152 12.14 20.27 9.39
N ASN A 153 13.31 20.44 8.78
CA ASN A 153 14.17 19.33 8.31
C ASN A 153 13.52 18.33 7.33
N GLY A 154 12.45 18.73 6.67
CA GLY A 154 11.73 17.88 5.72
C GLY A 154 10.21 18.03 5.85
N ARG A 155 9.49 17.49 4.88
CA ARG A 155 8.03 17.52 4.82
C ARG A 155 7.51 16.16 4.38
N LEU A 156 6.22 15.92 4.63
CA LEU A 156 5.54 14.69 4.27
C LEU A 156 5.41 14.52 2.75
N ALA A 157 4.83 15.50 2.07
CA ALA A 157 4.61 15.44 0.62
C ALA A 157 5.92 15.69 -0.16
N PRO A 158 6.05 15.17 -1.40
CA PRO A 158 7.18 15.49 -2.28
C PRO A 158 7.39 16.99 -2.46
N ASN A 159 8.64 17.41 -2.72
CA ASN A 159 8.97 18.84 -2.87
C ASN A 159 8.20 19.53 -4.02
N ASP A 160 7.88 18.78 -5.07
CA ASP A 160 7.13 19.28 -6.22
C ASP A 160 5.64 19.45 -5.93
N PHE A 161 5.12 18.86 -4.84
CA PHE A 161 3.74 19.05 -4.39
C PHE A 161 3.58 20.45 -3.79
N LYS A 162 2.96 21.35 -4.57
CA LYS A 162 2.85 22.77 -4.23
C LYS A 162 1.91 22.96 -3.04
N ILE A 163 2.34 23.76 -2.07
CA ILE A 163 1.48 24.19 -0.96
C ILE A 163 1.60 25.72 -0.89
N PRO A 164 0.50 26.46 -1.07
CA PRO A 164 0.56 27.92 -1.01
C PRO A 164 1.06 28.41 0.36
N HIS A 165 1.94 29.40 0.37
CA HIS A 165 2.50 30.00 1.59
C HIS A 165 3.18 28.98 2.55
N PHE A 166 3.79 27.92 2.00
CA PHE A 166 4.45 26.90 2.81
C PHE A 166 5.83 27.33 3.30
N ASN A 167 6.04 27.28 4.61
CA ASN A 167 7.27 27.75 5.25
C ASN A 167 8.19 26.58 5.61
N THR A 168 9.43 26.61 5.11
CA THR A 168 10.46 25.62 5.49
C THR A 168 11.46 26.26 6.45
N TYR A 169 11.55 25.72 7.65
CA TYR A 169 12.49 26.14 8.68
C TYR A 169 13.70 25.21 8.73
N LYS A 170 14.88 25.80 8.90
CA LYS A 170 16.11 25.08 9.25
C LYS A 170 16.57 25.60 10.61
N PRO A 171 16.49 24.79 11.68
CA PRO A 171 16.95 25.24 12.99
C PRO A 171 18.47 25.38 12.94
N ASP A 172 18.98 26.50 13.43
CA ASP A 172 20.41 26.74 13.52
C ASP A 172 21.04 25.63 14.38
N THR A 173 21.92 24.84 13.78
CA THR A 173 22.63 23.73 14.45
C THR A 173 23.63 24.20 15.51
N GLU A 174 23.77 25.50 15.70
CA GLU A 174 24.63 26.11 16.72
C GLU A 174 23.74 26.62 17.86
N GLY A 175 23.86 25.97 19.02
CA GLY A 175 22.99 26.18 20.16
C GLY A 175 22.89 27.64 20.59
N GLY A 176 21.64 28.10 20.73
CA GLY A 176 21.24 29.13 21.68
C GLY A 176 21.97 30.47 21.57
N GLN A 177 21.51 31.32 20.65
CA GLN A 177 21.11 32.71 20.91
C GLN A 177 20.95 33.43 19.55
N GLY A 178 19.73 33.50 19.04
CA GLY A 178 19.46 34.24 17.81
C GLY A 178 17.98 34.45 17.62
N LYS A 179 17.53 35.70 17.71
CA LYS A 179 16.15 36.10 17.42
C LYS A 179 15.81 35.65 15.99
N GLY A 180 14.83 34.77 15.83
CA GLY A 180 14.29 34.41 14.53
C GLY A 180 13.67 35.65 13.87
N GLN A 181 14.41 36.26 12.95
CA GLN A 181 13.89 37.28 12.05
C GLN A 181 13.15 36.56 10.92
N PRO A 182 11.84 36.78 10.72
CA PRO A 182 11.17 36.25 9.54
C PRO A 182 11.77 36.91 8.29
N ASP A 183 12.17 36.09 7.32
CA ASP A 183 12.59 36.56 6.00
C ASP A 183 11.38 37.21 5.32
N SER A 184 11.36 38.53 5.31
CA SER A 184 10.36 39.33 4.61
C SER A 184 10.69 39.31 3.12
N GLY A 185 10.33 38.22 2.46
CA GLY A 185 10.32 38.09 1.01
C GLY A 185 9.23 38.97 0.40
N ASP A 186 9.65 40.15 -0.01
CA ASP A 186 9.15 41.02 -1.08
C ASP A 186 7.64 41.36 -1.12
N ARG A 187 7.33 42.57 -0.65
CA ARG A 187 6.16 43.33 -1.09
C ARG A 187 6.54 44.09 -2.36
N ARG A 188 6.12 43.60 -3.54
CA ARG A 188 5.64 44.42 -4.67
C ARG A 188 4.61 43.64 -5.49
#